data_AF-A0AAN8FKE6-F1
#
_entry.id   AF-A0AAN8FKE6-F1
#
_cell.length_a   1.000
_cell.length_b   1.000
_cell.length_c   1.000
_cell.angle_alpha   90.00
_cell.angle_beta   90.00
_cell.angle_gamma   90.00
#
_symmetry.space_group_name_H-M   'P 1'
#
loop_
_entity.id
_entity.type
_entity.pdbx_description
1 polymer ?
#
loop_
_entity_poly.entity_id
_entity_poly.type
_entity_poly.pdbx_seq_one_letter_code
_entity_poly.pdbx_strand_id
1 'polypeptide(L)'
;MKFIAESFVKYGLVMIDGVEASAQTTEELCRRVAPIHDTFFGSFWMFSNQAQVKGEEYHEDTAYGSDTIGPHTDGTYFNQTPGIQVFHCLHAAEEGGDTALVDGFQSAAQLKNENLSAFELLSSRKIEHHYIESGAGNDALYSTAKEKPVIELDSSGNIVQIR
;
A
#
# COMPACT_ATOMS: atom_id res chain seq x y z
N MET A 1 7.71 21.20 -1.43
CA MET A 1 7.19 20.19 -2.40
C MET A 1 8.28 19.59 -3.27
N LYS A 2 9.10 20.37 -4.00
CA LYS A 2 10.17 19.82 -4.85
C LYS A 2 11.07 18.79 -4.15
N PHE A 3 11.60 19.14 -2.98
CA PHE A 3 12.44 18.23 -2.18
C PHE A 3 11.75 16.90 -1.83
N ILE A 4 10.46 16.95 -1.46
CA ILE A 4 9.68 15.75 -1.11
C ILE A 4 9.55 14.85 -2.34
N ALA A 5 9.14 15.41 -3.49
CA ALA A 5 8.99 14.65 -4.71
C ALA A 5 10.32 14.03 -5.19
N GLU A 6 11.41 14.80 -5.19
CA GLU A 6 12.74 14.32 -5.59
C GLU A 6 13.25 13.23 -4.65
N SER A 7 13.03 13.39 -3.34
CA SER A 7 13.44 12.39 -2.34
C SER A 7 12.61 11.11 -2.47
N PHE A 8 11.30 11.22 -2.68
CA PHE A 8 10.42 10.07 -2.90
C PHE A 8 10.81 9.29 -4.15
N VAL A 9 11.02 9.98 -5.28
CA VAL A 9 11.46 9.32 -6.53
C VAL A 9 12.82 8.63 -6.38
N LYS A 10 13.73 9.21 -5.58
CA LYS A 10 15.07 8.66 -5.39
C LYS A 10 15.12 7.48 -4.41
N TYR A 11 14.36 7.56 -3.32
CA TYR A 11 14.49 6.63 -2.19
C TYR A 11 13.25 5.76 -1.95
N GLY A 12 12.14 6.02 -2.63
CA GLY A 12 10.85 5.34 -2.42
C GLY A 12 10.11 5.71 -1.14
N LEU A 13 10.70 6.55 -0.28
CA LEU A 13 10.15 6.93 1.02
C LEU A 13 10.56 8.35 1.40
N VAL A 14 9.64 9.08 2.04
CA VAL A 14 9.92 10.37 2.70
C VAL A 14 9.15 10.43 4.02
N MET A 15 9.85 10.77 5.11
CA MET A 15 9.22 11.11 6.38
C MET A 15 9.04 12.63 6.47
N ILE A 16 7.88 13.08 6.95
CA ILE A 16 7.53 14.49 7.09
C ILE A 16 7.14 14.73 8.55
N ASP A 17 7.97 15.49 9.26
CA ASP A 17 7.74 15.84 10.67
C ASP A 17 7.02 17.19 10.80
N GLY A 18 6.42 17.42 11.98
CA GLY A 18 5.81 18.69 12.33
C GLY A 18 4.48 18.97 11.63
N VAL A 19 3.83 17.93 11.10
CA VAL A 19 2.45 18.00 10.59
C VAL A 19 1.49 17.91 11.79
N GLU A 20 0.50 18.79 11.84
CA GLU A 20 -0.56 18.70 12.85
C GLU A 20 -1.34 17.40 12.66
N ALA A 21 -1.52 16.64 13.75
CA ALA A 21 -2.21 15.35 13.78
C ALA A 21 -3.73 15.50 13.58
N SER A 22 -4.14 15.87 12.37
CA SER A 22 -5.54 15.96 11.94
C SER A 22 -5.71 15.42 10.52
N ALA A 23 -6.88 14.82 10.26
CA ALA A 23 -7.26 14.38 8.91
C ALA A 23 -7.19 15.53 7.90
N GLN A 24 -7.72 16.70 8.26
CA GLN A 24 -7.75 17.87 7.37
C GLN A 24 -6.34 18.30 6.95
N THR A 25 -5.43 18.47 7.90
CA THR A 25 -4.05 18.89 7.60
C THR A 25 -3.31 17.83 6.76
N THR A 26 -3.60 16.55 7.02
CA THR A 26 -3.06 15.43 6.23
C THR A 26 -3.53 15.50 4.79
N GLU A 27 -4.83 15.63 4.57
CA GLU A 27 -5.42 15.67 3.24
C GLU A 27 -4.93 16.90 2.44
N GLU A 28 -4.86 18.07 3.08
CA GLU A 28 -4.29 19.29 2.49
C GLU A 28 -2.83 19.10 2.07
N LEU A 29 -2.02 18.41 2.88
CA LEU A 29 -0.64 18.07 2.54
C LEU A 29 -0.57 17.10 1.36
N CYS A 30 -1.36 16.02 1.38
CA CYS A 30 -1.44 15.04 0.29
C CYS A 30 -1.77 15.71 -1.05
N ARG A 31 -2.78 16.58 -1.08
CA ARG A 31 -3.19 17.33 -2.29
C ARG A 31 -2.11 18.28 -2.83
N ARG A 32 -1.15 18.70 -2.00
CA ARG A 32 0.02 19.49 -2.42
C ARG A 32 1.16 18.64 -2.98
N VAL A 33 1.19 17.34 -2.69
CA VAL A 33 2.17 16.38 -3.22
C VAL A 33 1.71 15.88 -4.59
N ALA A 34 0.50 15.34 -4.67
CA ALA A 34 -0.07 14.73 -5.86
C ALA A 34 -1.61 14.72 -5.79
N PRO A 35 -2.31 14.54 -6.93
CA PRO A 35 -3.74 14.25 -6.91
C PRO A 35 -4.04 12.97 -6.11
N ILE A 36 -5.08 13.02 -5.29
CA ILE A 36 -5.59 11.84 -4.58
C ILE A 36 -6.30 10.94 -5.60
N HIS A 37 -6.03 9.64 -5.53
CA HIS A 37 -6.66 8.63 -6.38
C HIS A 37 -7.78 7.93 -5.60
N ASP A 38 -9.01 8.08 -6.07
CA ASP A 38 -10.17 7.49 -5.41
C ASP A 38 -10.17 5.96 -5.57
N THR A 39 -10.51 5.26 -4.48
CA THR A 39 -10.72 3.81 -4.47
C THR A 39 -12.12 3.49 -3.95
N PHE A 40 -12.46 2.21 -3.85
CA PHE A 40 -13.71 1.81 -3.19
C PHE A 40 -13.68 1.98 -1.66
N PHE A 41 -12.51 2.20 -1.06
CA PHE A 41 -12.36 2.67 0.33
C PHE A 41 -12.55 4.18 0.47
N GLY A 42 -12.93 4.87 -0.61
CA GLY A 42 -12.93 6.32 -0.69
C GLY A 42 -11.60 6.89 -1.17
N SER A 43 -11.50 8.21 -1.09
CA SER A 43 -10.33 8.99 -1.53
C SER A 43 -9.34 9.24 -0.39
N PHE A 44 -9.86 9.39 0.83
CA PHE A 44 -9.11 9.58 2.05
C PHE A 44 -9.96 9.06 3.20
N TRP A 45 -9.36 8.26 4.08
CA TRP A 45 -10.05 7.70 5.25
C TRP A 45 -9.10 7.62 6.43
N MET A 46 -9.69 7.53 7.62
CA MET A 46 -8.99 7.22 8.87
C MET A 46 -9.38 5.80 9.27
N PHE A 47 -8.44 5.06 9.85
CA PHE A 47 -8.71 3.73 10.38
C PHE A 47 -8.02 3.55 11.73
N SER A 48 -8.59 2.67 12.54
CA SER A 48 -8.05 2.28 13.84
C SER A 48 -8.33 0.81 14.10
N ASN A 49 -7.61 0.23 15.05
CA ASN A 49 -7.86 -1.12 15.55
C ASN A 49 -9.01 -1.19 16.58
N GLN A 50 -9.67 -0.06 16.87
CA GLN A 50 -10.83 -0.03 17.75
C GLN A 50 -12.07 -0.35 16.92
N ALA A 51 -12.67 -1.51 17.17
CA ALA A 51 -13.89 -1.91 16.50
C ALA A 51 -14.97 -0.82 16.64
N GLN A 52 -15.34 -0.24 15.49
CA GLN A 52 -16.42 0.74 15.30
C GLN A 52 -16.48 1.86 16.35
N VAL A 53 -15.64 2.89 16.18
CA VAL A 53 -16.08 4.23 16.58
C VAL A 53 -17.24 4.61 15.65
N LYS A 54 -18.37 5.05 16.21
CA LYS A 54 -19.54 5.48 15.41
C LYS A 54 -19.12 6.56 14.41
N GLY A 55 -19.14 6.21 13.12
CA GLY A 55 -18.83 7.12 12.01
C GLY A 55 -17.56 6.81 11.24
N GLU A 56 -16.78 5.81 11.64
CA GLU A 56 -15.61 5.32 10.88
C GLU A 56 -16.02 4.20 9.90
N GLU A 57 -15.55 4.29 8.65
CA GLU A 57 -15.73 3.24 7.65
C GLU A 57 -14.89 2.04 8.06
N TYR A 58 -15.53 0.86 8.13
CA TYR A 58 -14.87 -0.40 8.45
C TYR A 58 -14.87 -1.26 7.20
N HIS A 59 -13.74 -1.89 6.95
CA HIS A 59 -13.57 -2.84 5.86
C HIS A 59 -13.05 -4.17 6.40
N GLU A 60 -13.42 -5.28 5.76
CA GLU A 60 -12.86 -6.61 6.03
C GLU A 60 -11.41 -6.70 5.53
N ASP A 61 -10.52 -5.94 6.18
CA ASP A 61 -9.10 -5.87 5.86
C ASP A 61 -8.26 -6.02 7.15
N THR A 62 -7.12 -6.71 7.04
CA THR A 62 -6.17 -6.91 8.14
C THR A 62 -5.66 -5.60 8.75
N ALA A 63 -5.68 -4.49 8.01
CA ALA A 63 -5.30 -3.16 8.48
C ALA A 63 -6.14 -2.64 9.66
N TYR A 64 -7.36 -3.15 9.84
CA TYR A 64 -8.28 -2.75 10.93
C TYR A 64 -8.12 -3.63 12.19
N GLY A 65 -7.17 -4.58 12.17
CA GLY A 65 -6.87 -5.46 13.29
C GLY A 65 -5.71 -4.97 14.17
N SER A 66 -5.32 -5.81 15.14
CA SER A 66 -4.10 -5.63 15.94
C SER A 66 -3.03 -6.68 15.62
N ASP A 67 -3.26 -7.49 14.59
CA ASP A 67 -2.34 -8.53 14.17
C ASP A 67 -1.11 -7.92 13.47
N THR A 68 0.03 -8.60 13.56
CA THR A 68 1.23 -8.18 12.84
C THR A 68 1.03 -8.34 11.34
N ILE A 69 1.25 -7.26 10.60
CA ILE A 69 1.26 -7.29 9.13
C ILE A 69 2.71 -7.19 8.66
N GLY A 70 3.18 -8.23 7.97
CA GLY A 70 4.53 -8.24 7.39
C GLY A 70 4.67 -7.25 6.22
N PRO A 71 5.89 -7.04 5.68
CA PRO A 71 6.08 -6.20 4.51
C PRO A 71 5.19 -6.66 3.33
N HIS A 72 4.41 -5.74 2.80
CA HIS A 72 3.47 -5.95 1.70
C HIS A 72 3.34 -4.68 0.84
N THR A 73 2.66 -4.80 -0.29
CA THR A 73 2.21 -3.64 -1.09
C THR A 73 0.70 -3.61 -1.14
N ASP A 74 0.11 -2.43 -1.03
CA ASP A 74 -1.34 -2.27 -0.98
C ASP A 74 -1.99 -2.26 -2.36
N GLY A 75 -3.27 -2.62 -2.38
CA GLY A 75 -4.12 -2.48 -3.57
C GLY A 75 -3.70 -3.37 -4.74
N THR A 76 -3.03 -4.49 -4.49
CA THR A 76 -2.54 -5.43 -5.52
C THR A 76 -3.66 -5.99 -6.41
N TYR A 77 -4.88 -5.99 -5.89
CA TYR A 77 -6.14 -6.32 -6.56
C TYR A 77 -6.66 -5.22 -7.50
N PHE A 78 -5.99 -4.07 -7.60
CA PHE A 78 -6.25 -3.09 -8.66
C PHE A 78 -5.35 -3.35 -9.87
N ASN A 79 -5.93 -3.19 -11.08
CA ASN A 79 -5.16 -3.25 -12.32
C ASN A 79 -4.03 -2.21 -12.35
N GLN A 80 -4.33 -1.00 -11.85
CA GLN A 80 -3.37 0.06 -11.55
C GLN A 80 -3.29 0.20 -10.02
N THR A 81 -2.20 -0.29 -9.43
CA THR A 81 -1.99 -0.17 -7.99
C THR A 81 -1.71 1.28 -7.61
N PRO A 82 -1.98 1.70 -6.37
CA PRO A 82 -1.54 3.00 -5.87
C PRO A 82 -0.02 3.16 -6.07
N GLY A 83 0.40 4.27 -6.67
CA GLY A 83 1.82 4.57 -6.88
C GLY A 83 2.48 5.27 -5.68
N ILE A 84 1.68 5.91 -4.83
CA ILE A 84 2.11 6.58 -3.61
C ILE A 84 1.08 6.27 -2.54
N GLN A 85 1.55 5.90 -1.36
CA GLN A 85 0.74 5.73 -0.16
C GLN A 85 1.25 6.66 0.93
N VAL A 86 0.32 7.27 1.67
CA VAL A 86 0.63 8.21 2.74
C VAL A 86 -0.04 7.72 4.02
N PHE A 87 0.77 7.47 5.04
CA PHE A 87 0.31 7.20 6.39
C PHE A 87 0.66 8.38 7.30
N HIS A 88 -0.28 8.76 8.16
CA HIS A 88 -0.05 9.73 9.21
C HIS A 88 -0.57 9.18 10.53
N CYS A 89 0.35 8.96 11.48
CA CYS A 89 -0.01 8.51 12.81
C CYS A 89 -0.69 9.66 13.58
N LEU A 90 -2.02 9.57 13.75
CA LEU A 90 -2.79 10.54 14.54
C LEU A 90 -2.78 10.18 16.03
N HIS A 91 -2.71 8.89 16.35
CA HIS A 91 -2.61 8.35 17.69
C HIS A 91 -1.69 7.12 17.67
N ALA A 92 -0.61 7.16 18.44
CA ALA A 92 0.31 6.03 18.54
C ALA A 92 -0.23 4.99 19.52
N ALA A 93 0.06 3.71 19.26
CA ALA A 93 -0.23 2.64 20.21
C ALA A 93 0.62 2.79 21.48
N GLU A 94 0.10 2.31 22.62
CA GLU A 94 0.85 2.27 23.88
C GLU A 94 2.01 1.27 23.83
N GLU A 95 1.83 0.16 23.11
CA GLU A 95 2.81 -0.90 22.90
C GLU A 95 2.69 -1.45 21.47
N GLY A 96 3.83 -1.71 20.82
CA GLY A 96 3.88 -2.21 19.44
C GLY A 96 3.47 -1.17 18.40
N GLY A 97 2.95 -1.62 17.25
CA GLY A 97 2.58 -0.74 16.14
C GLY A 97 3.78 -0.20 15.34
N ASP A 98 4.95 -0.83 15.47
CA ASP A 98 6.16 -0.42 14.76
C ASP A 98 5.99 -0.52 13.25
N THR A 99 6.45 0.51 12.54
CA THR A 99 6.48 0.51 11.08
C THR A 99 7.71 -0.24 10.57
N ALA A 100 7.50 -1.25 9.73
CA ALA A 100 8.56 -1.97 9.02
C ALA A 100 8.49 -1.65 7.52
N LEU A 101 9.61 -1.21 6.95
CA LEU A 101 9.74 -0.87 5.53
C LEU A 101 10.89 -1.65 4.90
N VAL A 102 10.68 -2.14 3.68
CA VAL A 102 11.65 -2.93 2.93
C VAL A 102 11.72 -2.41 1.49
N ASP A 103 12.93 -2.29 0.95
CA ASP A 103 13.12 -2.03 -0.47
C ASP A 103 12.83 -3.31 -1.26
N GLY A 104 11.64 -3.37 -1.85
CA GLY A 104 11.19 -4.51 -2.65
C GLY A 104 12.02 -4.72 -3.92
N PHE A 105 12.58 -3.67 -4.52
CA PHE A 105 13.41 -3.79 -5.72
C PHE A 105 14.77 -4.39 -5.38
N GLN A 106 15.39 -3.91 -4.29
CA GLN A 106 16.61 -4.51 -3.78
C GLN A 106 16.39 -5.97 -3.37
N SER A 107 15.26 -6.29 -2.73
CA SER A 107 14.91 -7.66 -2.34
C SER A 107 14.77 -8.59 -3.55
N ALA A 108 14.08 -8.14 -4.60
CA ALA A 108 13.95 -8.88 -5.85
C ALA A 108 15.29 -9.03 -6.59
N ALA A 109 16.14 -7.99 -6.58
CA ALA A 109 17.48 -8.05 -7.15
C ALA A 109 18.39 -9.04 -6.39
N GLN A 110 18.30 -9.08 -5.06
CA GLN A 110 19.00 -10.06 -4.24
C GLN A 110 18.51 -11.47 -4.54
N LEU A 111 17.19 -11.69 -4.61
CA LEU A 111 16.61 -12.98 -4.97
C LEU A 111 17.11 -13.47 -6.34
N LYS A 112 17.20 -12.58 -7.34
CA LYS A 112 17.74 -12.92 -8.66
C LYS A 112 19.16 -13.47 -8.60
N ASN A 113 20.00 -12.92 -7.72
CA ASN A 113 21.40 -13.35 -7.55
C ASN A 113 21.52 -14.64 -6.74
N GLU A 114 20.69 -14.81 -5.71
CA GLU A 114 20.77 -15.94 -4.78
C GLU A 114 20.01 -17.18 -5.28
N ASN A 115 18.89 -16.98 -5.96
CA ASN A 115 18.01 -18.03 -6.46
C ASN A 115 17.26 -17.59 -7.72
N LEU A 116 17.94 -17.73 -8.86
CA LEU A 116 17.40 -17.31 -10.16
C LEU A 116 16.08 -18.01 -10.52
N SER A 117 15.90 -19.29 -10.20
CA SER A 117 14.68 -20.01 -10.55
C SER A 117 13.46 -19.52 -9.76
N ALA A 118 13.65 -19.13 -8.50
CA ALA A 118 12.59 -18.49 -7.71
C ALA A 118 12.25 -17.09 -8.27
N PHE A 119 13.26 -16.30 -8.63
CA PHE A 119 13.04 -15.01 -9.29
C PHE A 119 12.25 -15.17 -10.60
N GLU A 120 12.66 -16.09 -11.48
CA GLU A 120 11.99 -16.38 -12.75
C GLU A 120 10.55 -16.84 -12.53
N LEU A 121 10.30 -17.68 -11.52
CA LEU A 121 8.96 -18.11 -11.15
C LEU A 121 8.10 -16.91 -10.74
N LEU A 122 8.58 -16.07 -9.82
CA LEU A 122 7.83 -14.91 -9.31
C LEU A 122 7.65 -13.81 -10.35
N SER A 123 8.55 -13.71 -11.33
CA SER A 123 8.48 -12.70 -12.39
C SER A 123 7.68 -13.13 -13.63
N SER A 124 7.50 -14.44 -13.85
CA SER A 124 6.80 -14.96 -15.03
C SER A 124 5.45 -15.58 -14.70
N ARG A 125 5.25 -16.09 -13.47
CA ARG A 125 3.99 -16.70 -13.07
C ARG A 125 2.95 -15.64 -12.83
N LYS A 126 1.97 -15.61 -13.73
CA LYS A 126 0.79 -14.77 -13.61
C LYS A 126 -0.18 -15.38 -12.61
N ILE A 127 -0.59 -14.59 -11.64
CA ILE A 127 -1.56 -14.96 -10.61
C ILE A 127 -2.70 -13.93 -10.57
N GLU A 128 -3.77 -14.30 -9.87
CA GLU A 128 -4.87 -13.40 -9.54
C GLU A 128 -4.65 -12.81 -8.15
N HIS A 129 -4.83 -11.50 -8.01
CA HIS A 129 -4.87 -10.79 -6.73
C HIS A 129 -6.31 -10.33 -6.52
N HIS A 130 -6.90 -10.57 -5.35
CA HIS A 130 -8.28 -10.17 -5.08
C HIS A 130 -8.48 -9.55 -3.70
N TYR A 131 -9.48 -8.70 -3.62
CA TYR A 131 -10.11 -8.23 -2.39
C TYR A 131 -11.57 -8.67 -2.43
N ILE A 132 -12.02 -9.29 -1.35
CA ILE A 132 -13.39 -9.76 -1.19
C ILE A 132 -13.88 -9.34 0.19
N GLU A 133 -14.93 -8.54 0.22
CA GLU A 133 -15.60 -8.13 1.45
C GLU A 133 -17.05 -8.61 1.42
N SER A 134 -17.43 -9.32 2.49
CA SER A 134 -18.73 -9.96 2.61
C SER A 134 -19.79 -8.97 3.11
N GLY A 135 -20.37 -8.20 2.18
CA GLY A 135 -21.48 -7.30 2.50
C GLY A 135 -22.86 -7.99 2.52
N ALA A 136 -23.83 -7.39 3.22
CA ALA A 136 -25.24 -7.79 3.09
C ALA A 136 -25.87 -7.12 1.85
N GLY A 137 -26.38 -7.91 0.89
CA GLY A 137 -27.04 -7.35 -0.30
C GLY A 137 -26.06 -6.78 -1.33
N ASN A 138 -26.19 -5.49 -1.69
CA ASN A 138 -25.36 -4.83 -2.71
C ASN A 138 -24.05 -4.25 -2.15
N ASP A 139 -23.78 -4.41 -0.85
CA ASP A 139 -22.62 -3.83 -0.17
C ASP A 139 -21.37 -4.75 -0.21
N ALA A 140 -21.44 -5.87 -0.94
CA ALA A 140 -20.28 -6.73 -1.13
C ALA A 140 -19.29 -6.08 -2.09
N LEU A 141 -18.03 -5.95 -1.66
CA LEU A 141 -16.95 -5.44 -2.50
C LEU A 141 -16.16 -6.61 -3.09
N TYR A 142 -15.94 -6.53 -4.40
CA TYR A 142 -15.09 -7.47 -5.11
C TYR A 142 -14.19 -6.72 -6.08
N SER A 143 -12.88 -6.83 -5.86
CA SER A 143 -11.86 -6.27 -6.76
C SER A 143 -10.86 -7.36 -7.13
N THR A 144 -10.45 -7.38 -8.39
CA THR A 144 -9.52 -8.40 -8.90
C THR A 144 -8.58 -7.82 -9.95
N ALA A 145 -7.30 -8.11 -9.79
CA ALA A 145 -6.27 -7.90 -10.80
C ALA A 145 -5.80 -9.27 -11.28
N LYS A 146 -6.17 -9.59 -12.53
CA LYS A 146 -5.85 -10.86 -13.16
C LYS A 146 -4.53 -10.79 -13.88
N GLU A 147 -3.90 -11.94 -14.00
CA GLU A 147 -2.74 -12.13 -14.87
C GLU A 147 -1.53 -11.25 -14.49
N LYS A 148 -1.36 -10.95 -13.19
CA LYS A 148 -0.28 -10.12 -12.66
C LYS A 148 0.78 -10.98 -11.96
N PRO A 149 2.08 -10.87 -12.30
CA PRO A 149 3.14 -11.50 -11.53
C PRO A 149 3.38 -10.77 -10.20
N VAL A 150 4.11 -11.41 -9.29
CA VAL A 150 4.58 -10.81 -8.02
C VAL A 150 5.69 -9.79 -8.29
N ILE A 151 6.59 -10.10 -9.24
CA ILE A 151 7.65 -9.19 -9.70
C ILE A 151 7.36 -8.79 -11.14
N GLU A 152 6.92 -7.57 -11.37
CA GLU A 152 6.67 -7.07 -12.73
C GLU A 152 7.96 -6.53 -13.34
N LEU A 153 8.23 -6.94 -14.58
CA LEU A 153 9.39 -6.50 -15.35
C LEU A 153 8.96 -5.67 -16.56
N ASP A 154 9.75 -4.67 -16.92
CA ASP A 154 9.61 -4.01 -18.22
C ASP A 154 10.15 -4.88 -19.38
N SER A 155 10.02 -4.38 -20.61
CA SER A 155 10.50 -5.06 -21.82
C SER A 155 12.03 -5.23 -21.88
N SER A 156 12.77 -4.51 -21.04
CA SER A 156 14.23 -4.63 -20.91
C SER A 156 14.65 -5.56 -19.76
N GLY A 157 13.69 -6.11 -19.02
CA GLY A 157 13.93 -6.97 -17.87
C GLY A 157 14.27 -6.23 -16.58
N ASN A 158 14.02 -4.92 -16.50
CA ASN A 158 14.15 -4.14 -15.28
C ASN A 158 12.93 -4.36 -14.39
N ILE A 159 13.13 -4.43 -13.08
CA ILE A 159 12.04 -4.51 -12.10
C ILE A 159 11.32 -3.15 -12.08
N VAL A 160 10.00 -3.18 -12.28
CA VAL A 160 9.16 -1.97 -12.30
C VAL A 160 8.06 -1.97 -11.26
N GLN A 161 7.68 -3.13 -10.72
CA GLN A 161 6.67 -3.22 -9.66
C GLN A 161 6.84 -4.50 -8.83
N ILE A 162 6.52 -4.41 -7.54
CA ILE A 162 6.29 -5.54 -6.64
C ILE A 162 4.81 -5.56 -6.27
N ARG A 163 4.19 -6.75 -6.25
CA ARG A 163 2.80 -7.01 -5.84
C ARG A 163 2.74 -8.11 -4.80
#